data_AF-A0AAN1PUE1-F1
#
_entry.id   AF-A0AAN1PUE1-F1
#
_cell.length_a   1.000
_cell.length_b   1.000
_cell.length_c   1.000
_cell.angle_alpha   90.00
_cell.angle_beta   90.00
_cell.angle_gamma   90.00
#
_symmetry.space_group_name_H-M   'P 1'
#
loop_
_entity.id
_entity.type
_entity.pdbx_description
1 polymer ?
#
loop_
_entity_poly.entity_id
_entity_poly.type
_entity_poly.pdbx_seq_one_letter_code
_entity_poly.pdbx_strand_id
1 'polypeptide(L)'
;MENIQQIHPENIALFELIQSGTKPVVRINEAIFVDSFLEPGMKARVIGCQHDHLDSWEFVLDFSEFYEENKQYMTEYSDGLNAEESGRVPKRMKESVYCSISFHPLAFDALDEARLDLYLKYQSEVPEKERVTNSYMHWLESKVLEK
;
A
#
# COMPACT_ATOMS: atom_id res chain seq x y z
N MET A 1 -23.25 23.23 -0.83
CA MET A 1 -22.35 22.67 -1.85
C MET A 1 -21.49 21.66 -1.13
N GLU A 2 -21.77 20.38 -1.33
CA GLU A 2 -20.95 19.30 -0.78
C GLU A 2 -19.60 19.35 -1.48
N ASN A 3 -18.52 19.49 -0.70
CA ASN A 3 -17.16 19.30 -1.19
C ASN A 3 -17.05 17.80 -1.54
N ILE A 4 -17.23 17.46 -2.80
CA ILE A 4 -16.86 16.12 -3.28
C ILE A 4 -15.34 16.07 -3.17
N GLN A 5 -14.85 15.46 -2.09
CA GLN A 5 -13.44 15.18 -1.92
C GLN A 5 -12.97 14.36 -3.13
N GLN A 6 -12.06 14.91 -3.92
CA GLN A 6 -11.57 14.28 -5.13
C GLN A 6 -10.63 13.14 -4.74
N ILE A 7 -11.07 11.91 -4.97
CA ILE A 7 -10.24 10.71 -4.78
C ILE A 7 -9.17 10.71 -5.86
N HIS A 8 -7.91 10.56 -5.47
CA HIS A 8 -6.79 10.55 -6.40
C HIS A 8 -6.74 9.22 -7.19
N PRO A 9 -6.53 9.22 -8.52
CA PRO A 9 -6.55 8.00 -9.33
C PRO A 9 -5.52 6.94 -8.91
N GLU A 10 -4.36 7.37 -8.43
CA GLU A 10 -3.29 6.48 -7.93
C GLU A 10 -3.73 5.69 -6.69
N ASN A 11 -4.50 6.33 -5.81
CA ASN A 11 -5.09 5.70 -4.64
C ASN A 11 -6.01 4.56 -5.10
N ILE A 12 -6.90 4.85 -6.07
CA ILE A 12 -7.85 3.86 -6.62
C ILE A 12 -7.10 2.72 -7.30
N ALA A 13 -6.11 3.02 -8.13
CA ALA A 13 -5.33 2.02 -8.86
C ALA A 13 -4.61 1.06 -7.90
N LEU A 14 -4.01 1.58 -6.83
CA LEU A 14 -3.35 0.74 -5.82
C LEU A 14 -4.34 -0.14 -5.06
N PHE A 15 -5.50 0.41 -4.70
CA PHE A 15 -6.58 -0.35 -4.07
C PHE A 15 -7.03 -1.52 -4.96
N GLU A 16 -7.37 -1.24 -6.22
CA GLU A 16 -7.85 -2.27 -7.15
C GLU A 16 -6.75 -3.29 -7.48
N LEU A 17 -5.48 -2.87 -7.54
CA LEU A 17 -4.34 -3.76 -7.68
C LEU A 17 -4.29 -4.76 -6.52
N ILE A 18 -4.48 -4.31 -5.28
CA ILE A 18 -4.51 -5.19 -4.11
C ILE A 18 -5.74 -6.12 -4.13
N GLN A 19 -6.93 -5.60 -4.47
CA GLN A 19 -8.15 -6.42 -4.60
C GLN A 19 -8.01 -7.49 -5.69
N SER A 20 -7.21 -7.25 -6.73
CA SER A 20 -6.92 -8.23 -7.77
C SER A 20 -6.03 -9.40 -7.31
N GLY A 21 -5.54 -9.35 -6.06
CA GLY A 21 -4.67 -10.36 -5.46
C GLY A 21 -3.18 -10.03 -5.51
N THR A 22 -2.81 -8.87 -6.07
CA THR A 22 -1.41 -8.42 -6.08
C THR A 22 -1.02 -7.90 -4.69
N LYS A 23 0.21 -8.16 -4.28
CA LYS A 23 0.75 -7.74 -2.98
C LYS A 23 1.97 -6.83 -3.18
N PRO A 24 1.76 -5.56 -3.57
CA PRO A 24 2.84 -4.65 -3.93
C PRO A 24 3.74 -4.37 -2.72
N VAL A 25 5.00 -4.03 -3.01
CA VAL A 25 5.93 -3.50 -2.02
C VAL A 25 5.85 -1.98 -2.06
N VAL A 26 5.74 -1.38 -0.88
CA VAL A 26 5.60 0.07 -0.70
C VAL A 26 6.67 0.58 0.25
N ARG A 27 6.99 1.87 0.14
CA ARG A 27 7.84 2.61 1.07
C ARG A 27 6.98 3.58 1.87
N ILE A 28 7.11 3.55 3.18
CA ILE A 28 6.48 4.51 4.07
C ILE A 28 7.03 5.92 3.77
N ASN A 29 6.15 6.90 3.57
CA ASN A 29 6.56 8.29 3.35
C ASN A 29 6.28 9.16 4.58
N GLU A 30 6.69 10.43 4.52
CA GLU A 30 6.58 11.38 5.64
C GLU A 30 5.12 11.77 5.98
N ALA A 31 4.16 11.41 5.12
CA ALA A 31 2.77 11.80 5.29
C ALA A 31 1.98 10.86 6.23
N ILE A 32 2.61 9.82 6.79
CA ILE A 32 1.99 8.95 7.80
C ILE A 32 1.73 9.72 9.10
N PHE A 33 0.49 9.67 9.57
CA PHE A 33 0.05 10.28 10.81
C PHE A 33 0.20 9.32 12.01
N VAL A 34 1.13 9.69 12.92
CA VAL A 34 1.20 9.47 14.39
C VAL A 34 1.50 8.08 15.00
N ASP A 35 2.44 8.06 15.97
CA ASP A 35 2.70 7.09 17.07
C ASP A 35 2.61 5.59 16.76
N SER A 36 3.14 5.17 15.61
CA SER A 36 3.21 3.75 15.22
C SER A 36 4.66 3.29 15.05
N PHE A 37 4.85 2.00 14.73
CA PHE A 37 6.16 1.46 14.34
C PHE A 37 6.63 1.98 12.96
N LEU A 38 5.76 2.69 12.25
CA LEU A 38 5.97 3.15 10.89
C LEU A 38 6.90 4.37 10.87
N GLU A 39 8.08 4.19 10.29
CA GLU A 39 9.03 5.28 10.09
C GLU A 39 9.20 5.55 8.60
N PRO A 40 9.35 6.83 8.18
CA PRO A 40 9.64 7.17 6.80
C PRO A 40 10.86 6.41 6.27
N GLY A 41 10.72 5.85 5.06
CA GLY A 41 11.76 5.05 4.42
C GLY A 41 11.62 3.54 4.65
N MET A 42 10.87 3.09 5.66
CA MET A 42 10.60 1.67 5.87
C MET A 42 9.88 1.05 4.68
N LYS A 43 10.17 -0.21 4.41
CA LYS A 43 9.51 -1.01 3.37
C LYS A 43 8.50 -1.97 3.96
N ALA A 44 7.39 -2.14 3.28
CA ALA A 44 6.38 -3.14 3.63
C ALA A 44 5.78 -3.78 2.39
N ARG A 45 5.28 -4.99 2.55
CA ARG A 45 4.39 -5.61 1.58
C ARG A 45 2.96 -5.31 1.97
N VAL A 46 2.17 -4.76 1.05
CA VAL A 46 0.73 -4.60 1.28
C VAL A 46 0.06 -5.95 1.03
N ILE A 47 -0.51 -6.54 2.08
CA ILE A 47 -1.09 -7.90 2.04
C ILE A 47 -2.62 -7.91 2.11
N GLY A 48 -3.23 -6.76 2.33
CA GLY A 48 -4.67 -6.59 2.34
C GLY A 48 -5.04 -5.12 2.28
N CYS A 49 -6.25 -4.86 1.79
CA CYS A 49 -6.86 -3.55 1.85
C CYS A 49 -8.38 -3.70 1.98
N GLN A 50 -9.00 -2.84 2.77
CA GLN A 50 -10.45 -2.77 2.88
C GLN A 50 -10.90 -1.33 3.10
N HIS A 51 -12.13 -1.05 2.67
CA HIS A 51 -12.78 0.21 3.00
C HIS A 51 -13.25 0.14 4.46
N ASP A 52 -12.83 1.11 5.27
CA ASP A 52 -13.26 1.21 6.66
C ASP A 52 -14.41 2.23 6.82
N HIS A 53 -15.05 2.25 7.98
CA HIS A 53 -16.02 3.28 8.33
C HIS A 53 -15.29 4.63 8.45
N LEU A 54 -15.84 5.72 7.87
CA LEU A 54 -15.35 7.11 7.90
C LEU A 54 -14.37 7.53 6.76
N ASP A 55 -14.70 7.20 5.51
CA ASP A 55 -13.99 7.72 4.31
C ASP A 55 -12.47 7.48 4.32
N SER A 56 -12.07 6.34 4.87
CA SER A 56 -10.69 5.86 4.92
C SER A 56 -10.56 4.44 4.37
N TRP A 57 -9.36 4.15 3.88
CA TRP A 57 -8.95 2.79 3.56
C TRP A 57 -7.98 2.29 4.62
N GLU A 58 -8.22 1.07 5.06
CA GLU A 58 -7.28 0.31 5.86
C GLU A 58 -6.38 -0.50 4.92
N PHE A 59 -5.07 -0.38 5.12
CA PHE A 59 -4.06 -1.18 4.48
C PHE A 59 -3.36 -2.05 5.51
N VAL A 60 -3.30 -3.36 5.27
CA VAL A 60 -2.55 -4.26 6.13
C VAL A 60 -1.15 -4.45 5.54
N LEU A 61 -0.15 -3.99 6.29
CA LEU A 61 1.26 -4.03 5.93
C LEU A 61 1.95 -5.21 6.61
N ASP A 62 2.82 -5.90 5.88
CA ASP A 62 3.69 -6.96 6.36
C ASP A 62 5.16 -6.56 6.20
N PHE A 63 5.87 -6.46 7.32
CA PHE A 63 7.27 -6.04 7.39
C PHE A 63 8.24 -7.24 7.48
N SER A 64 7.73 -8.48 7.55
CA SER A 64 8.55 -9.67 7.83
C SER A 64 9.72 -9.84 6.86
N GLU A 65 9.49 -9.55 5.59
CA GLU A 65 10.50 -9.66 4.52
C GLU A 65 11.57 -8.57 4.58
N PHE A 66 11.24 -7.41 5.18
CA PHE A 66 12.07 -6.22 5.17
C PHE A 66 12.62 -5.85 6.55
N TYR A 67 12.39 -6.69 7.57
CA TYR A 67 12.68 -6.36 8.96
C TYR A 67 14.14 -5.91 9.18
N GLU A 68 15.11 -6.70 8.71
CA GLU A 68 16.53 -6.38 8.86
C GLU A 68 16.92 -5.10 8.10
N GLU A 69 16.34 -4.86 6.92
CA GLU A 69 16.57 -3.63 6.17
C GLU A 69 15.96 -2.42 6.91
N ASN A 70 14.80 -2.60 7.53
CA ASN A 70 14.05 -1.54 8.19
C ASN A 70 14.65 -1.09 9.52
N LYS A 71 15.52 -1.89 10.15
CA LYS A 71 16.20 -1.53 11.41
C LYS A 71 16.93 -0.19 11.33
N GLN A 72 17.45 0.17 10.16
CA GLN A 72 18.15 1.46 9.97
C GLN A 72 17.23 2.69 10.13
N TYR A 73 15.91 2.51 10.00
CA TYR A 73 14.93 3.59 10.12
C TYR A 73 14.25 3.64 11.49
N MET A 74 14.46 2.64 12.35
CA MET A 74 13.84 2.60 13.68
C MET A 74 14.43 3.71 14.56
N THR A 75 13.69 4.78 14.76
CA THR A 75 14.14 5.90 15.59
C THR A 75 13.99 5.56 17.08
N GLU A 76 14.82 6.19 17.91
CA GLU A 76 14.70 6.11 19.36
C GLU A 76 13.53 6.96 19.85
N TYR A 77 12.73 6.42 20.76
CA TYR A 77 11.74 7.19 21.49
C TYR A 77 12.40 8.08 22.55
N SER A 78 11.60 8.91 23.23
CA SER A 78 12.08 9.83 24.26
C SER A 78 12.77 9.16 25.46
N ASP A 79 12.55 7.86 25.66
CA ASP A 79 13.21 7.04 26.69
C ASP A 79 14.56 6.45 26.23
N GLY A 80 14.99 6.74 25.00
CA GLY A 80 16.24 6.27 24.40
C GLY A 80 16.18 4.83 23.90
N LEU A 81 14.99 4.22 23.85
CA LEU A 81 14.79 2.88 23.31
C LEU A 81 14.14 2.99 21.92
N ASN A 82 14.53 2.12 20.99
CA ASN A 82 13.83 1.98 19.72
C ASN A 82 12.59 1.06 19.84
N ALA A 83 11.86 0.86 18.73
CA ALA A 83 10.67 0.01 18.72
C ALA A 83 10.92 -1.47 19.07
N GLU A 84 12.09 -2.02 18.74
CA GLU A 84 12.48 -3.39 19.11
C GLU A 84 12.72 -3.50 20.62
N GLU A 85 13.51 -2.58 21.17
CA GLU A 85 13.88 -2.55 22.59
C GLU A 85 12.70 -2.24 23.51
N SER A 86 11.78 -1.40 23.05
CA SER A 86 10.54 -1.05 23.78
C SER A 86 9.42 -2.08 23.62
N GLY A 87 9.63 -3.15 22.82
CA GLY A 87 8.61 -4.18 22.56
C GLY A 87 7.40 -3.67 21.78
N ARG A 88 7.57 -2.58 21.02
CA ARG A 88 6.53 -1.93 20.20
C ARG A 88 6.48 -2.46 18.76
N VAL A 89 7.39 -3.37 18.39
CA VAL A 89 7.33 -4.09 17.10
C VAL A 89 5.97 -4.79 16.95
N PRO A 90 5.28 -4.62 15.80
CA PRO A 90 3.96 -5.20 15.59
C PRO A 90 3.96 -6.72 15.72
N LYS A 91 2.86 -7.28 16.26
CA LYS A 91 2.71 -8.74 16.36
C LYS A 91 2.77 -9.37 14.97
N ARG A 92 3.61 -10.39 14.81
CA ARG A 92 3.85 -11.07 13.53
C ARG A 92 4.35 -10.13 12.43
N MET A 93 4.94 -8.97 12.78
CA MET A 93 5.42 -7.95 11.85
C MET A 93 4.31 -7.39 10.94
N LYS A 94 3.07 -7.31 11.45
CA LYS A 94 1.92 -6.82 10.70
C LYS A 94 1.26 -5.64 11.38
N GLU A 95 0.96 -4.62 10.61
CA GLU A 95 0.33 -3.39 11.09
C GLU A 95 -0.72 -2.90 10.11
N SER A 96 -1.82 -2.38 10.65
CA SER A 96 -2.88 -1.74 9.87
C SER A 96 -2.63 -0.24 9.81
N VAL A 97 -2.67 0.31 8.61
CA VAL A 97 -2.49 1.75 8.35
C VAL A 97 -3.76 2.28 7.74
N TYR A 98 -4.25 3.38 8.30
CA TYR A 98 -5.47 4.04 7.83
C TYR A 98 -5.10 5.28 7.04
N CYS A 99 -5.53 5.35 5.79
CA CYS A 99 -5.35 6.52 4.93
C CYS A 99 -6.72 7.06 4.53
N SER A 100 -6.94 8.37 4.66
CA SER A 100 -8.18 8.95 4.11
C SER A 100 -8.19 8.77 2.59
N ILE A 101 -9.36 8.43 2.05
CA ILE A 101 -9.58 8.23 0.61
C ILE A 101 -9.33 9.53 -0.16
N SER A 102 -9.54 10.67 0.51
CA SER A 102 -9.36 12.02 -0.02
C SER A 102 -7.95 12.59 0.14
N PHE A 103 -7.09 11.95 0.93
CA PHE A 103 -5.77 12.48 1.23
C PHE A 103 -4.77 12.10 0.13
N HIS A 104 -3.93 13.06 -0.23
CA HIS A 104 -2.84 12.90 -1.18
C HIS A 104 -1.63 13.73 -0.74
N PRO A 105 -0.42 13.16 -0.80
CA PRO A 105 -0.06 11.82 -1.30
C PRO A 105 -0.57 10.67 -0.39
N LEU A 106 -0.54 9.43 -0.90
CA LEU A 106 -0.75 8.23 -0.07
C LEU A 106 0.18 8.27 1.15
N ALA A 107 -0.14 7.51 2.19
CA ALA A 107 0.77 7.24 3.31
C ALA A 107 2.08 6.51 2.88
N PHE A 108 2.17 6.06 1.63
CA PHE A 108 3.29 5.28 1.15
C PHE A 108 3.46 5.40 -0.37
N ASP A 109 4.70 5.30 -0.81
CA ASP A 109 5.09 5.32 -2.22
C ASP A 109 5.18 3.88 -2.74
N ALA A 110 4.60 3.61 -3.92
CA ALA A 110 4.73 2.30 -4.54
C ALA A 110 6.17 2.09 -5.03
N LEU A 111 6.89 1.11 -4.47
CA LEU A 111 8.25 0.78 -4.92
C LEU A 111 8.28 -0.13 -6.14
N ASP A 112 7.16 -0.76 -6.44
CA ASP A 112 6.99 -1.58 -7.62
C ASP A 112 6.30 -0.79 -8.73
N GLU A 113 6.91 0.33 -9.12
CA GLU A 113 6.42 1.22 -10.18
C GLU A 113 6.10 0.44 -11.45
N ALA A 114 6.93 -0.55 -11.81
CA ALA A 114 6.67 -1.41 -12.96
C ALA A 114 5.36 -2.21 -12.84
N ARG A 115 5.00 -2.71 -11.65
CA ARG A 115 3.71 -3.39 -11.43
C ARG A 115 2.55 -2.41 -11.44
N LEU A 116 2.72 -1.19 -10.91
CA LEU A 116 1.70 -0.15 -10.95
C LEU A 116 1.47 0.32 -12.40
N ASP A 117 2.53 0.56 -13.17
CA ASP A 117 2.46 0.93 -14.58
C ASP A 117 1.79 -0.16 -15.43
N LEU A 118 2.13 -1.43 -15.18
CA LEU A 118 1.46 -2.56 -15.82
C LEU A 118 -0.04 -2.61 -15.48
N TYR A 119 -0.40 -2.27 -14.24
CA TYR A 119 -1.79 -2.19 -13.83
C TYR A 119 -2.54 -1.03 -14.49
N LEU A 120 -1.93 0.15 -14.55
CA LEU A 120 -2.48 1.31 -15.27
C LEU A 120 -2.64 1.01 -16.76
N LYS A 121 -1.67 0.30 -17.35
CA LYS A 121 -1.76 -0.18 -18.73
C LYS A 121 -2.92 -1.15 -18.91
N TYR A 122 -3.09 -2.12 -18.01
CA TYR A 122 -4.27 -3.00 -17.98
C TYR A 122 -5.58 -2.20 -17.92
N GLN A 123 -5.68 -1.21 -17.03
CA GLN A 123 -6.87 -0.36 -16.94
C GLN A 123 -7.15 0.40 -18.25
N SER A 124 -6.10 0.80 -18.98
CA SER A 124 -6.24 1.47 -20.28
C SER A 124 -6.65 0.54 -21.42
N GLU A 125 -6.20 -0.72 -21.40
CA GLU A 125 -6.46 -1.70 -22.46
C GLU A 125 -7.77 -2.48 -22.25
N VAL A 126 -8.19 -2.65 -21.00
CA VAL A 126 -9.38 -3.44 -20.63
C VAL A 126 -10.47 -2.49 -20.12
N PRO A 127 -11.56 -2.30 -20.89
CA PRO A 127 -12.70 -1.48 -20.47
C PRO A 127 -13.27 -1.96 -19.14
N GLU A 128 -13.70 -1.03 -18.29
CA GLU A 128 -14.21 -1.32 -16.94
C GLU A 128 -15.26 -2.45 -16.91
N LYS A 129 -16.20 -2.43 -17.87
CA LYS A 129 -17.24 -3.46 -18.06
C LYS A 129 -16.71 -4.88 -18.30
N GLU A 130 -15.47 -5.04 -18.75
CA GLU A 130 -14.84 -6.32 -19.09
C GLU A 130 -13.87 -6.80 -18.00
N ARG A 131 -13.46 -5.93 -17.07
CA ARG A 131 -12.50 -6.24 -15.98
C ARG A 131 -13.01 -7.31 -15.00
N VAL A 132 -14.32 -7.46 -14.87
CA VAL A 132 -14.94 -8.51 -14.02
C VAL A 132 -14.64 -9.92 -14.56
N THR A 133 -14.56 -10.06 -15.88
CA THR A 133 -14.27 -11.33 -16.55
C THR A 133 -12.81 -11.48 -16.95
N ASN A 134 -12.09 -10.36 -17.09
CA ASN A 134 -10.69 -10.33 -17.49
C ASN A 134 -9.86 -9.67 -16.38
N SER A 135 -9.56 -10.44 -15.35
CA SER A 135 -8.77 -9.96 -14.22
C SER A 135 -7.38 -9.51 -14.66
N TYR A 136 -6.75 -8.64 -13.87
CA TYR A 136 -5.37 -8.22 -14.12
C TYR A 136 -4.41 -9.40 -14.30
N MET A 137 -4.57 -10.47 -13.51
CA MET A 137 -3.75 -11.68 -13.65
C MET A 137 -3.98 -12.40 -14.98
N HIS A 138 -5.22 -12.56 -15.44
CA HIS A 138 -5.50 -13.13 -16.76
C HIS A 138 -4.94 -12.29 -17.89
N TRP A 139 -5.03 -10.96 -17.78
CA TRP A 139 -4.41 -10.05 -18.76
C TRP A 139 -2.88 -10.18 -18.77
N LEU A 140 -2.23 -10.26 -17.60
CA LEU A 140 -0.79 -10.49 -17.52
C LEU A 140 -0.39 -11.82 -18.18
N GLU A 141 -1.12 -12.89 -17.90
CA GLU A 141 -0.91 -14.20 -18.52
C GLU A 141 -1.04 -14.13 -20.04
N SER A 142 -2.04 -13.41 -20.56
CA SER A 142 -2.22 -13.24 -22.01
C SER A 142 -1.03 -12.51 -22.66
N LYS A 143 -0.49 -11.47 -22.00
CA LYS A 143 0.69 -10.74 -22.51
C LYS A 143 1.98 -11.54 -22.50
N VAL A 144 2.11 -12.52 -21.61
CA VAL A 144 3.27 -13.43 -21.58
C VAL A 144 3.15 -14.49 -22.68
N LEU A 145 1.94 -14.96 -22.98
CA LEU A 145 1.66 -15.96 -24.01
C LEU A 145 1.66 -15.38 -25.45
N GLU A 146 1.60 -14.07 -25.61
CA GLU A 146 1.74 -13.37 -26.90
C GLU A 146 3.21 -13.29 -27.40
N LYS A 147 4.18 -13.89 -26.68
CA LYS A 147 5.60 -14.02 -27.07
C LYS A 147 5.93 -15.40 -27.61
#